data_AF-A0A0J8R5J0-F1
#
_entry.id   AF-A0A0J8R5J0-F1
#
_cell.length_a   1.000
_cell.length_b   1.000
_cell.length_c   1.000
_cell.angle_alpha   90.00
_cell.angle_beta   90.00
_cell.angle_gamma   90.00
#
_symmetry.space_group_name_H-M   'P 1'
#
loop_
_entity.id
_entity.type
_entity.pdbx_description
1 polymer ?
#
loop_
_entity_poly.entity_id
_entity_poly.type
_entity_poly.pdbx_seq_one_letter_code
_entity_poly.pdbx_strand_id
1 'polypeptide(L)'
;MASEEPSERYTLKVTAGPTYDPKTHQIVPVNADETLTIETEHTTAKLCVRIRDYNGASARTSPPNSTPSQYPSHMQILLPPRPPGRPILHRR
;
A
#
# COMPACT_ATOMS: atom_id res chain seq x y z
N MET A 1 -13.90 23.40 29.13
CA MET A 1 -14.62 22.26 28.52
C MET A 1 -13.85 21.82 27.28
N ALA A 2 -12.92 20.88 27.45
CA ALA A 2 -12.36 20.02 26.42
C ALA A 2 -11.52 18.98 27.19
N SER A 3 -12.14 17.85 27.51
CA SER A 3 -11.48 16.69 28.10
C SER A 3 -10.65 16.01 27.01
N GLU A 4 -9.32 16.12 27.08
CA GLU A 4 -8.41 15.25 26.34
C GLU A 4 -8.47 13.86 26.98
N GLU A 5 -9.37 13.01 26.47
CA GLU A 5 -9.26 11.57 26.66
C GLU A 5 -7.94 11.10 26.05
N PRO A 6 -7.15 10.22 26.69
CA PRO A 6 -5.93 9.69 26.11
C PRO A 6 -6.32 8.91 24.85
N SER A 7 -6.10 9.51 23.69
CA SER A 7 -6.23 8.81 22.41
C SER A 7 -5.35 7.56 22.50
N GLU A 8 -5.96 6.39 22.31
CA GLU A 8 -5.27 5.12 22.42
C GLU A 8 -4.12 5.12 21.40
N ARG A 9 -2.90 5.30 21.90
CA ARG A 9 -1.69 5.41 21.08
C ARG A 9 -1.33 4.02 20.56
N TYR A 10 -1.89 3.64 19.42
CA TYR A 10 -1.57 2.37 18.78
C TYR A 10 -0.26 2.46 17.99
N THR A 11 0.50 1.37 18.00
CA THR A 11 1.68 1.22 17.14
C THR A 11 1.34 0.25 16.01
N LEU A 12 1.41 0.72 14.78
CA LEU A 12 1.18 -0.05 13.58
C LEU A 12 2.49 -0.75 13.15
N LYS A 13 2.44 -2.08 13.09
CA LYS A 13 3.54 -2.93 12.61
C LYS A 13 3.14 -3.53 11.27
N VAL A 14 3.88 -3.17 10.21
CA VAL A 14 3.73 -3.77 8.88
C VAL A 14 4.86 -4.75 8.65
N THR A 15 4.55 -5.90 8.07
CA THR A 15 5.54 -6.88 7.64
C THR A 15 5.28 -7.27 6.19
N ALA A 16 6.35 -7.51 5.44
CA ALA A 16 6.26 -7.98 4.05
C ALA A 16 7.43 -8.90 3.74
N GLY A 17 7.19 -9.87 2.86
CA GLY A 17 8.22 -10.80 2.40
C GLY A 17 7.89 -11.34 1.01
N PRO A 18 8.83 -12.09 0.42
CA PRO A 18 8.69 -12.61 -0.94
C PRO A 18 7.65 -13.73 -1.07
N THR A 19 7.24 -14.33 0.05
CA THR A 19 6.24 -15.41 0.08
C THR A 19 5.11 -15.06 1.05
N TYR A 20 4.03 -15.84 1.02
CA TYR A 20 2.94 -15.70 1.97
C TYR A 20 3.27 -16.21 3.39
N ASP A 21 4.40 -16.90 3.60
CA ASP A 21 4.80 -17.35 4.94
C ASP A 21 5.23 -16.14 5.80
N PRO A 22 4.52 -15.82 6.90
CA PRO A 22 4.85 -14.70 7.77
C PRO A 22 6.24 -14.78 8.40
N LYS A 23 6.83 -15.98 8.52
CA LYS A 23 8.19 -16.16 9.06
C LYS A 23 9.26 -15.59 8.13
N THR A 24 8.95 -15.50 6.84
CA THR A 24 9.85 -14.92 5.82
C THR A 24 9.70 -13.40 5.69
N HIS A 25 8.73 -12.82 6.40
CA HIS A 25 8.46 -11.40 6.32
C HIS A 25 9.43 -10.60 7.18
N GLN A 26 9.81 -9.45 6.66
CA GLN A 26 10.62 -8.44 7.34
C GLN A 26 9.74 -7.27 7.75
N ILE A 27 10.15 -6.52 8.76
CA ILE A 27 9.41 -5.33 9.20
C ILE A 27 9.56 -4.24 8.13
N VAL A 28 8.43 -3.67 7.72
CA VAL A 28 8.40 -2.56 6.77
C VAL A 28 8.39 -1.25 7.55
N PRO A 29 9.31 -0.31 7.27
CA PRO A 29 9.30 0.99 7.91
C PRO A 29 8.08 1.80 7.44
N VAL A 30 7.37 2.41 8.39
CA VAL A 30 6.13 3.19 8.15
C VAL A 30 6.44 4.67 8.34
N ASN A 31 6.04 5.48 7.37
CA ASN A 31 6.30 6.92 7.34
C ASN A 31 7.78 7.31 7.48
N ALA A 32 8.70 6.39 7.20
CA ALA A 32 10.11 6.68 7.05
C ALA A 32 10.43 7.04 5.59
N ASP A 33 11.56 7.70 5.38
CA ASP A 33 12.08 7.93 4.02
C ASP A 33 12.71 6.66 3.41
N GLU A 34 12.92 5.64 4.25
CA GLU A 34 13.45 4.35 3.83
C GLU A 34 12.44 3.53 3.01
N THR A 35 12.94 2.83 2.01
CA THR A 35 12.16 1.91 1.16
C THR A 35 12.68 0.50 1.33
N LEU A 36 11.82 -0.43 1.70
CA LEU A 36 12.18 -1.85 1.79
C LEU A 36 12.26 -2.43 0.37
N THR A 37 13.40 -3.03 0.03
CA THR A 37 13.58 -3.74 -1.24
C THR A 37 13.50 -5.25 -0.99
N ILE A 38 12.62 -5.93 -1.72
CA ILE A 38 12.43 -7.37 -1.68
C ILE A 38 12.90 -7.91 -3.03
N GLU A 39 13.97 -8.69 -3.00
CA GLU A 39 14.56 -9.30 -4.19
C GLU A 39 14.21 -10.78 -4.24
N THR A 40 13.76 -11.22 -5.41
CA THR A 40 13.48 -12.63 -5.72
C THR A 40 14.05 -12.94 -7.09
N GLU A 41 14.13 -14.23 -7.42
CA GLU A 41 14.58 -14.67 -8.74
C GLU A 41 13.76 -14.05 -9.90
N HIS A 42 12.47 -13.81 -9.68
CA HIS A 42 11.55 -13.37 -10.73
C HIS A 42 11.33 -11.86 -10.75
N THR A 43 11.55 -11.15 -9.63
CA THR A 43 11.22 -9.72 -9.51
C THR A 43 11.95 -9.07 -8.34
N THR A 44 12.29 -7.79 -8.51
CA THR A 44 12.65 -6.87 -7.43
C THR A 44 11.49 -5.92 -7.14
N ALA A 45 10.95 -5.98 -5.93
CA ALA A 45 9.88 -5.10 -5.47
C ALA A 45 10.42 -4.06 -4.47
N LYS A 46 9.98 -2.81 -4.61
CA LYS A 46 10.31 -1.71 -3.68
C LYS A 46 9.04 -1.26 -2.98
N LEU A 47 9.04 -1.34 -1.64
CA LEU A 47 7.87 -1.07 -0.81
C LEU A 47 8.14 0.10 0.15
N CYS A 48 7.31 1.14 0.05
CA CYS A 48 7.30 2.29 0.96
C CYS A 48 5.86 2.48 1.48
N VAL A 49 5.68 2.52 2.80
CA VAL A 49 4.36 2.63 3.43
C VAL A 49 4.22 4.01 4.05
N ARG A 50 3.22 4.77 3.59
CA ARG A 50 2.90 6.10 4.10
C ARG A 50 1.42 6.20 4.48
N ILE A 51 1.16 6.53 5.75
CA ILE A 51 -0.18 6.64 6.34
C ILE A 51 -0.33 8.08 6.84
N ARG A 52 -1.35 8.77 6.33
CA ARG A 52 -1.71 10.12 6.78
C ARG A 52 -2.35 10.08 8.16
N ASP A 53 -2.08 11.13 8.95
CA ASP A 53 -2.66 11.34 10.28
C ASP A 53 -2.44 10.16 11.25
N TYR A 54 -1.36 9.40 11.06
CA TYR A 54 -0.96 8.34 11.97
C TYR A 54 -0.45 8.95 13.28
N ASN A 55 -1.22 8.78 14.35
CA ASN A 55 -0.98 9.34 15.69
C ASN A 55 -0.18 8.40 16.62
N GLY A 56 0.40 7.32 16.09
CA GLY A 56 1.17 6.37 16.88
C GLY A 56 2.45 6.98 17.45
N ALA A 57 3.00 6.39 18.52
CA ALA A 57 4.12 6.95 19.31
C ALA A 57 5.42 7.23 18.51
N SER A 58 5.54 6.69 17.30
CA SER A 58 6.66 6.90 16.37
C SER A 58 6.46 8.07 15.40
N ALA A 59 5.32 8.78 15.42
CA ALA A 59 4.99 9.87 14.50
C ALA A 59 5.91 11.10 14.61
N ARG A 60 6.83 11.12 15.58
CA ARG A 60 7.75 12.24 15.81
C ARG A 60 8.86 12.37 14.75
N THR A 61 8.99 11.41 13.83
CA THR A 61 10.00 11.45 12.75
C THR A 61 9.41 11.54 11.34
N SER A 62 8.09 11.68 11.19
CA SER A 62 7.43 11.71 9.88
C SER A 62 7.37 13.15 9.31
N PRO A 63 7.91 13.43 8.12
CA PRO A 63 7.71 14.71 7.46
C PRO A 63 6.22 14.90 7.12
N PRO A 64 5.63 16.08 7.37
CA PRO A 64 4.19 16.31 7.19
C PRO A 64 3.72 16.21 5.73
N ASN A 65 4.64 16.26 4.76
CA ASN A 65 4.32 16.41 3.35
C ASN A 65 4.97 15.31 2.50
N SER A 66 4.55 14.06 2.66
CA SER A 66 4.78 13.09 1.60
C SER A 66 3.69 13.25 0.53
N THR A 67 4.01 13.92 -0.57
CA THR A 67 3.19 13.84 -1.78
C THR A 67 3.05 12.36 -2.17
N PRO A 68 1.84 11.90 -2.57
CA PRO A 68 1.67 10.55 -3.07
C PRO A 68 2.62 10.35 -4.25
N SER A 69 3.40 9.27 -4.17
CA SER A 69 4.55 9.06 -5.03
C SER A 69 4.18 9.09 -6.51
N GLN A 70 5.01 9.81 -7.25
CA GLN A 70 5.00 9.93 -8.71
C GLN A 70 5.59 8.65 -9.34
N TYR A 71 5.06 7.49 -8.98
CA TYR A 71 5.32 6.27 -9.73
C TYR A 71 4.43 6.28 -10.99
N PRO A 72 4.98 6.03 -12.18
CA PRO A 72 4.13 5.82 -13.35
C PRO A 72 3.24 4.63 -13.03
N SER A 73 1.92 4.82 -13.13
CA SER A 73 0.97 3.73 -13.01
C SER A 73 1.44 2.60 -13.91
N HIS A 74 1.60 1.41 -13.34
CA HIS A 74 1.83 0.19 -14.09
C HIS A 74 0.88 0.21 -15.29
N MET A 75 1.46 0.28 -16.50
CA MET A 75 0.77 0.45 -17.78
C MET A 75 -0.57 -0.29 -17.75
N GLN A 76 -1.65 0.48 -17.67
CA GLN A 76 -2.98 -0.03 -17.86
C GLN A 76 -3.01 -0.51 -19.31
N ILE A 77 -2.82 -1.81 -19.51
CA ILE A 77 -3.00 -2.45 -20.80
C ILE A 77 -4.41 -2.06 -21.23
N LEU A 78 -4.48 -1.22 -22.26
CA LEU A 78 -5.70 -0.84 -22.96
C LEU A 78 -6.30 -2.12 -23.55
N LEU A 79 -7.03 -2.87 -22.73
CA LEU A 79 -7.95 -3.87 -23.25
C LEU A 79 -8.96 -3.09 -24.11
N PRO A 80 -9.19 -3.49 -25.37
CA PRO A 80 -10.20 -2.86 -26.19
C PRO A 80 -11.56 -2.94 -25.48
N PRO A 81 -12.46 -1.96 -25.69
CA PRO A 81 -13.79 -2.00 -25.09
C PRO A 81 -14.47 -3.33 -25.45
N ARG A 82 -15.07 -4.00 -24.45
CA ARG A 82 -15.86 -5.21 -24.69
C ARG A 82 -16.88 -4.92 -25.80
N PRO A 83 -16.93 -5.74 -26.87
CA PRO A 83 -17.95 -5.57 -27.89
C PRO A 83 -19.34 -5.71 -27.24
N PRO A 84 -20.34 -4.94 -27.68
CA PRO A 84 -21.69 -5.07 -27.16
C PRO A 84 -22.17 -6.52 -27.33
N GLY A 85 -22.67 -7.09 -26.24
CA GLY A 85 -23.16 -8.47 -26.21
C GLY A 85 -24.17 -8.70 -27.33
N ARG A 86 -24.00 -9.78 -28.08
CA ARG A 86 -24.95 -10.16 -29.14
C ARG A 86 -26.33 -10.35 -28.50
N PRO A 87 -27.41 -9.76 -29.03
CA PRO A 87 -28.75 -10.06 -28.54
C PRO A 87 -29.03 -11.55 -28.77
N ILE A 88 -29.48 -12.21 -27.71
CA ILE A 88 -29.92 -13.61 -27.76
C ILE A 88 -31.18 -13.63 -28.62
N LEU A 89 -31.03 -14.09 -29.87
CA LEU A 89 -32.15 -14.44 -30.73
C LEU A 89 -32.93 -15.56 -30.04
N HIS A 90 -34.07 -15.20 -29.46
CA HIS A 90 -35.08 -16.18 -29.08
C HIS A 90 -35.62 -16.77 -30.38
N ARG A 91 -35.16 -17.98 -30.71
CA ARG A 91 -35.69 -18.79 -31.79
C ARG A 91 -37.18 -19.04 -31.49
N ARG A 92 -38.06 -18.51 -32.33
CA ARG A 92 -39.43 -19.01 -32.48
C ARG A 92 -39.46 -20.01 -33.62
#